data_AF-A0A956H1T8-F1
#
_entry.id   AF-A0A956H1T8-F1
#
_cell.length_a   1.000
_cell.length_b   1.000
_cell.length_c   1.000
_cell.angle_alpha   90.00
_cell.angle_beta   90.00
_cell.angle_gamma   90.00
#
_symmetry.space_group_name_H-M   'P 1'
#
loop_
_entity.id
_entity.type
_entity.pdbx_description
1 polymer ?
#
loop_
_entity_poly.entity_id
_entity_poly.type
_entity_poly.pdbx_seq_one_letter_code
_entity_poly.pdbx_strand_id
1 'polypeptide(L)'
;MPDSSEPALETETEAETAADAEARRRTGLRVLLTIAVVLSGLMVVFGSTTARNYDEFEAYRRATLENQEAPPRWQVEHLDVDGCVDAVLDWIEDCPGVSSWCEGSLPDVTNSCLETIDLGPYCQEVGDEVMSTRFGYGECAERYDAIEGRYARRAAKKHCSLIYRTLAGRCQQQTSRELR
;
A
#
# COMPACT_ATOMS: atom_id res chain seq x y z
N MET A 1 58.55 28.99 -61.90
CA MET A 1 57.87 29.80 -60.88
C MET A 1 56.93 28.88 -60.13
N PRO A 2 57.32 28.38 -58.95
CA PRO A 2 56.41 27.69 -58.05
C PRO A 2 55.67 28.72 -57.20
N ASP A 3 54.34 28.62 -57.21
CA ASP A 3 53.41 29.29 -56.31
C ASP A 3 53.57 28.69 -54.91
N SER A 4 53.64 29.53 -53.88
CA SER A 4 53.83 29.14 -52.48
C SER A 4 52.92 29.98 -51.60
N SER A 5 51.67 29.52 -51.48
CA SER A 5 50.64 29.95 -50.53
C SER A 5 49.78 28.69 -50.32
N GLU A 6 49.40 28.15 -49.17
CA GLU A 6 49.30 28.54 -47.76
C GLU A 6 49.19 27.22 -46.94
N PRO A 7 49.67 27.18 -45.68
CA PRO A 7 48.96 26.39 -44.68
C PRO A 7 48.91 27.19 -43.35
N ALA A 8 47.93 28.08 -43.21
CA ALA A 8 47.72 28.82 -41.96
C ALA A 8 46.28 28.71 -41.40
N LEU A 9 45.32 28.13 -42.14
CA LEU A 9 43.92 28.14 -41.74
C LEU A 9 43.47 26.92 -40.91
N GLU A 10 44.24 25.82 -40.92
CA GLU A 10 43.82 24.57 -40.27
C GLU A 10 44.05 24.57 -38.75
N THR A 11 45.03 25.33 -38.25
CA THR A 11 45.45 25.26 -36.84
C THR A 11 44.55 26.03 -35.87
N GLU A 12 43.89 27.11 -36.31
CA GLU A 12 42.95 27.86 -35.47
C GLU A 12 41.62 27.13 -35.28
N THR A 13 41.15 26.42 -36.31
CA THR A 13 39.89 25.65 -36.28
C THR A 13 39.97 24.45 -35.33
N GLU A 14 41.13 23.81 -35.22
CA GLU A 14 41.36 22.65 -34.35
C GLU A 14 41.47 23.02 -32.86
N ALA A 15 42.02 24.20 -32.56
CA ALA A 15 42.12 24.72 -31.19
C ALA A 15 40.75 25.21 -30.66
N GLU A 16 39.96 25.85 -31.50
CA GLU A 16 38.61 26.33 -31.14
C GLU A 16 37.65 25.16 -30.86
N THR A 17 37.73 24.08 -31.65
CA THR A 17 36.91 22.88 -31.46
C THR A 17 37.27 22.07 -30.20
N ALA A 18 38.55 22.03 -29.81
CA ALA A 18 39.00 21.37 -28.59
C ALA A 18 38.56 22.11 -27.31
N ALA A 19 38.63 23.45 -27.31
CA ALA A 19 38.17 24.27 -26.19
C ALA A 19 36.65 24.16 -25.96
N ASP A 20 35.88 24.14 -27.06
CA ASP A 20 34.43 23.91 -27.03
C ASP A 20 34.07 22.50 -26.51
N ALA A 21 34.84 21.48 -26.89
CA ALA A 21 34.66 20.13 -26.39
C ALA A 21 34.92 20.02 -24.88
N GLU A 22 35.95 20.70 -24.37
CA GLU A 22 36.25 20.74 -22.94
C GLU A 22 35.20 21.54 -22.15
N ALA A 23 34.73 22.67 -22.67
CA ALA A 23 33.66 23.47 -22.09
C ALA A 23 32.34 22.69 -22.02
N ARG A 24 31.99 21.93 -23.08
CA ARG A 24 30.83 21.03 -23.10
C ARG A 24 30.99 19.88 -22.12
N ARG A 25 32.18 19.28 -21.99
CA ARG A 25 32.46 18.22 -21.02
C ARG A 25 32.35 18.72 -19.57
N ARG A 26 32.86 19.91 -19.27
CA ARG A 26 32.76 20.52 -17.93
C ARG A 26 31.32 20.88 -17.59
N THR A 27 30.56 21.38 -18.56
CA THR A 27 29.13 21.68 -18.40
C THR A 27 28.33 20.39 -18.21
N GLY A 28 28.59 19.35 -19.02
CA GLY A 28 27.99 18.03 -18.88
C GLY A 28 28.28 17.39 -17.53
N LEU A 29 29.53 17.48 -17.03
CA LEU A 29 29.90 16.98 -15.72
C LEU A 29 29.16 17.72 -14.59
N ARG A 30 29.05 19.05 -14.67
CA ARG A 30 28.28 19.84 -13.69
C ARG A 30 26.81 19.44 -13.69
N VAL A 31 26.20 19.27 -14.86
CA VAL A 31 24.81 18.82 -14.98
C VAL A 31 24.64 17.42 -14.36
N LEU A 32 25.51 16.47 -14.67
CA LEU A 32 25.45 15.13 -14.07
C LEU A 32 25.62 15.15 -12.54
N LEU A 33 26.54 15.96 -12.02
CA LEU A 33 26.71 16.14 -10.58
C LEU A 33 25.45 16.74 -9.94
N THR A 34 24.85 17.75 -10.56
CA THR A 34 23.60 18.33 -10.04
C THR A 34 22.47 17.31 -10.02
N ILE A 35 22.32 16.50 -11.08
CA ILE A 35 21.32 15.43 -11.13
C ILE A 35 21.59 14.38 -10.05
N ALA A 36 22.85 13.97 -9.87
CA ALA A 36 23.22 12.99 -8.86
C ALA A 36 22.90 13.47 -7.44
N VAL A 37 23.20 14.74 -7.13
CA VAL A 37 22.88 15.35 -5.83
C VAL A 37 21.36 15.43 -5.61
N VAL A 38 20.60 15.86 -6.62
CA VAL A 38 19.14 15.95 -6.54
C VAL A 38 18.52 14.56 -6.32
N LEU A 39 18.92 13.57 -7.11
CA LEU A 39 18.41 12.20 -6.98
C LEU A 39 18.76 11.59 -5.62
N SER A 40 19.99 11.81 -5.13
CA SER A 40 20.40 11.34 -3.80
C SER A 40 19.56 11.99 -2.70
N GLY A 41 19.31 13.30 -2.81
CA GLY A 41 18.43 14.02 -1.88
C GLY A 41 17.01 13.47 -1.89
N LEU A 42 16.43 13.22 -3.07
CA LEU A 42 15.11 12.61 -3.20
C LEU A 42 15.07 11.21 -2.56
N MET A 43 16.06 10.36 -2.82
CA MET A 43 16.14 9.02 -2.21
C MET A 43 16.16 9.08 -0.69
N VAL A 44 16.91 10.01 -0.09
CA VAL A 44 16.95 10.19 1.37
C VAL A 44 15.58 10.65 1.91
N VAL A 45 14.94 11.62 1.26
CA VAL A 45 13.63 12.13 1.69
C VAL A 45 12.56 11.05 1.58
N PHE A 46 12.48 10.34 0.45
CA PHE A 46 11.55 9.22 0.27
C PHE A 46 11.82 8.11 1.28
N GLY A 47 13.08 7.69 1.44
CA GLY A 47 13.45 6.65 2.40
C GLY A 47 13.08 7.01 3.84
N SER A 48 13.38 8.24 4.28
CA SER A 48 13.06 8.70 5.63
C SER A 48 11.55 8.83 5.88
N THR A 49 10.80 9.31 4.88
CA THR A 49 9.34 9.41 4.96
C THR A 49 8.71 8.03 5.02
N THR A 50 9.13 7.11 4.17
CA THR A 50 8.64 5.72 4.17
C THR A 50 8.95 5.04 5.50
N ALA A 51 10.17 5.19 6.04
CA ALA A 51 10.53 4.61 7.33
C ALA A 51 9.65 5.13 8.46
N ARG A 52 9.41 6.45 8.53
CA ARG A 52 8.52 7.05 9.55
C ARG A 52 7.09 6.54 9.48
N ASN A 53 6.51 6.49 8.27
CA ASN A 53 5.15 5.96 8.10
C ASN A 53 5.08 4.48 8.52
N TYR A 54 6.16 3.71 8.27
CA TYR A 54 6.20 2.30 8.66
C TYR A 54 6.29 2.14 10.17
N ASP A 55 7.12 2.95 10.83
CA ASP A 55 7.24 2.98 12.29
C ASP A 55 5.91 3.36 12.95
N GLU A 56 5.19 4.36 12.40
CA GLU A 56 3.86 4.75 12.86
C GLU A 56 2.83 3.62 12.70
N PHE A 57 2.84 2.94 11.56
CA PHE A 57 2.00 1.77 11.31
C PHE A 57 2.31 0.61 12.28
N GLU A 58 3.57 0.26 12.47
CA GLU A 58 3.99 -0.81 13.38
C GLU A 58 3.71 -0.46 14.86
N ALA A 59 3.83 0.81 15.24
CA ALA A 59 3.44 1.28 16.55
C ALA A 59 1.92 1.16 16.75
N TYR A 60 1.13 1.59 15.76
CA TYR A 60 -0.32 1.44 15.77
C TYR A 60 -0.76 -0.02 15.86
N ARG A 61 -0.21 -0.90 15.02
CA ARG A 61 -0.52 -2.34 15.01
C ARG A 61 -0.24 -2.98 16.37
N ARG A 62 0.94 -2.74 16.94
CA ARG A 62 1.30 -3.27 18.26
C ARG A 62 0.39 -2.73 19.36
N ALA A 63 0.10 -1.43 19.34
CA ALA A 63 -0.74 -0.78 20.34
C ALA A 63 -2.20 -1.27 20.31
N THR A 64 -2.72 -1.67 19.14
CA THR A 64 -4.12 -2.06 18.96
C THR A 64 -4.36 -3.56 18.94
N LEU A 65 -3.37 -4.37 18.55
CA LEU A 65 -3.53 -5.83 18.41
C LEU A 65 -2.76 -6.64 19.45
N GLU A 66 -1.61 -6.14 19.92
CA GLU A 66 -0.70 -6.89 20.80
C GLU A 66 -0.75 -6.37 22.26
N ASN A 67 -1.38 -5.22 22.50
CA ASN A 67 -1.45 -4.61 23.82
C ASN A 67 -2.45 -5.34 24.72
N GLN A 68 -1.95 -6.04 25.74
CA GLN A 68 -2.80 -6.76 26.71
C GLN A 68 -3.60 -5.84 27.64
N GLU A 69 -3.18 -4.58 27.82
CA GLU A 69 -3.87 -3.62 28.68
C GLU A 69 -5.05 -2.93 27.96
N ALA A 70 -5.01 -2.90 26.62
CA ALA A 70 -6.06 -2.35 25.77
C ALA A 70 -6.26 -3.28 24.55
N PRO A 71 -6.78 -4.50 24.77
CA PRO A 71 -7.01 -5.45 23.70
C PRO A 71 -8.08 -4.93 22.73
N PRO A 72 -8.08 -5.39 21.47
CA PRO A 72 -9.09 -4.99 20.50
C PRO A 72 -10.48 -5.49 20.93
N ARG A 73 -11.52 -4.78 20.49
CA ARG A 73 -12.92 -5.02 20.92
C ARG A 73 -13.35 -6.48 20.81
N TRP A 74 -12.98 -7.18 19.74
CA TRP A 74 -13.32 -8.59 19.53
C TRP A 74 -12.68 -9.57 20.52
N GLN A 75 -11.66 -9.17 21.27
CA GLN A 75 -11.08 -10.02 22.33
C GLN A 75 -11.79 -9.85 23.68
N VAL A 76 -12.54 -8.77 23.88
CA VAL A 76 -13.21 -8.45 25.16
C VAL A 76 -14.73 -8.49 25.08
N GLU A 77 -15.30 -8.24 23.91
CA GLU A 77 -16.72 -8.31 23.61
C GLU A 77 -17.02 -9.61 22.85
N HIS A 78 -18.16 -10.24 23.13
CA HIS A 78 -18.69 -11.29 22.25
C HIS A 78 -19.36 -10.62 21.05
N LEU A 79 -18.64 -10.57 19.94
CA LEU A 79 -19.14 -10.04 18.68
C LEU A 79 -19.75 -11.16 17.83
N ASP A 80 -20.79 -10.83 17.07
CA ASP A 80 -21.23 -11.63 15.93
C ASP A 80 -20.41 -11.27 14.68
N VAL A 81 -20.73 -11.90 13.54
CA VAL A 81 -19.99 -11.70 12.29
C VAL A 81 -20.04 -10.25 11.85
N ASP A 82 -21.20 -9.60 11.89
CA ASP A 82 -21.34 -8.21 11.48
C ASP A 82 -20.60 -7.26 12.42
N GLY A 83 -20.67 -7.49 13.74
CA GLY A 83 -19.90 -6.73 14.73
C GLY A 83 -18.39 -6.90 14.57
N CYS A 84 -17.94 -8.08 14.13
CA CYS A 84 -16.55 -8.32 13.79
C CYS A 84 -16.12 -7.53 12.55
N VAL A 85 -16.93 -7.54 11.49
CA VAL A 85 -16.68 -6.73 10.29
C VAL A 85 -16.62 -5.24 10.66
N ASP A 86 -17.53 -4.76 11.50
CA ASP A 86 -17.54 -3.37 12.00
C ASP A 86 -16.25 -3.03 12.76
N ALA A 87 -15.87 -3.86 13.73
CA ALA A 87 -14.67 -3.60 14.52
C ALA A 87 -13.38 -3.60 13.69
N VAL A 88 -13.31 -4.45 12.65
CA VAL A 88 -12.18 -4.47 11.72
C VAL A 88 -12.19 -3.26 10.78
N LEU A 89 -13.38 -2.79 10.35
CA LEU A 89 -13.52 -1.56 9.57
C LEU A 89 -13.10 -0.33 10.38
N ASP A 90 -13.54 -0.22 11.63
CA ASP A 90 -13.11 0.85 12.53
C ASP A 90 -11.57 0.85 12.67
N TRP A 91 -10.98 -0.33 12.84
CA TRP A 91 -9.52 -0.47 12.97
C TRP A 91 -8.75 0.00 11.72
N ILE A 92 -9.26 -0.23 10.51
CA ILE A 92 -8.59 0.21 9.28
C ILE A 92 -8.80 1.70 9.02
N GLU A 93 -9.93 2.26 9.41
CA GLU A 93 -10.22 3.70 9.29
C GLU A 93 -9.28 4.53 10.17
N ASP A 94 -8.92 4.01 11.35
CA ASP A 94 -7.98 4.64 12.28
C ASP A 94 -6.49 4.38 11.95
N CYS A 95 -6.18 3.59 10.92
CA CYS A 95 -4.80 3.22 10.60
C CYS A 95 -3.99 4.42 10.05
N PRO A 96 -2.93 4.87 10.74
CA PRO A 96 -2.16 6.05 10.32
C PRO A 96 -1.17 5.78 9.18
N GLY A 97 -0.98 4.50 8.82
CA GLY A 97 -0.01 4.08 7.82
C GLY A 97 -0.42 4.35 6.37
N VAL A 98 0.50 4.10 5.44
CA VAL A 98 0.15 4.11 4.02
C VAL A 98 -0.89 3.02 3.74
N SER A 99 -1.85 3.32 2.87
CA SER A 99 -3.02 2.47 2.64
C SER A 99 -2.65 1.01 2.33
N SER A 100 -1.57 0.76 1.59
CA SER A 100 -1.16 -0.60 1.23
C SER A 100 -0.71 -1.46 2.40
N TRP A 101 -0.13 -0.88 3.47
CA TRP A 101 0.27 -1.64 4.65
C TRP A 101 -0.95 -1.96 5.52
N CYS A 102 -1.78 -0.94 5.77
CA CYS A 102 -3.03 -1.09 6.49
C CYS A 102 -3.95 -2.13 5.82
N GLU A 103 -4.15 -2.02 4.50
CA GLU A 103 -4.93 -2.99 3.71
C GLU A 103 -4.30 -4.38 3.68
N GLY A 104 -2.96 -4.46 3.69
CA GLY A 104 -2.22 -5.72 3.70
C GLY A 104 -2.43 -6.52 4.99
N SER A 105 -2.69 -5.84 6.10
CA SER A 105 -2.97 -6.47 7.41
C SER A 105 -4.44 -6.83 7.62
N LEU A 106 -5.37 -6.33 6.80
CA LEU A 106 -6.79 -6.62 6.95
C LEU A 106 -7.12 -8.11 7.06
N PRO A 107 -6.55 -9.02 6.24
CA PRO A 107 -6.84 -10.45 6.38
C PRO A 107 -6.44 -11.02 7.74
N ASP A 108 -5.28 -10.63 8.27
CA ASP A 108 -4.80 -11.14 9.56
C ASP A 108 -5.64 -10.59 10.72
N VAL A 109 -5.97 -9.29 10.68
CA VAL A 109 -6.84 -8.64 11.67
C VAL A 109 -8.24 -9.26 11.63
N THR A 110 -8.79 -9.46 10.44
CA THR A 110 -10.09 -10.13 10.24
C THR A 110 -10.03 -11.55 10.82
N ASN A 111 -8.99 -12.33 10.50
CA ASN A 111 -8.86 -13.69 11.04
C ASN A 111 -8.77 -13.69 12.57
N SER A 112 -8.00 -12.77 13.16
CA SER A 112 -7.91 -12.64 14.63
C SER A 112 -9.28 -12.37 15.25
N CYS A 113 -10.10 -11.55 14.61
CA CYS A 113 -11.47 -11.31 15.07
C CYS A 113 -12.35 -12.55 14.90
N LEU A 114 -12.33 -13.19 13.71
CA LEU A 114 -13.10 -14.40 13.42
C LEU A 114 -12.69 -15.63 14.24
N GLU A 115 -11.50 -15.64 14.85
CA GLU A 115 -11.08 -16.71 15.77
C GLU A 115 -11.82 -16.68 17.11
N THR A 116 -12.44 -15.55 17.45
CA THR A 116 -13.20 -15.39 18.69
C THR A 116 -14.67 -15.77 18.55
N ILE A 117 -15.12 -16.14 17.34
CA ILE A 117 -16.53 -16.32 16.98
C ILE A 117 -16.77 -17.73 16.44
N ASP A 118 -17.90 -18.35 16.82
CA ASP A 118 -18.37 -19.55 16.15
C ASP A 118 -19.01 -19.19 14.81
N LEU A 119 -18.25 -19.41 13.74
CA LEU A 119 -18.68 -19.17 12.36
C LEU A 119 -19.62 -20.24 11.80
N GLY A 120 -19.78 -21.39 12.46
CA GLY A 120 -20.57 -22.52 11.95
C GLY A 120 -21.98 -22.13 11.52
N PRO A 121 -22.79 -21.51 12.39
CA PRO A 121 -24.15 -21.07 12.06
C PRO A 121 -24.18 -20.10 10.88
N TYR A 122 -23.28 -19.11 10.87
CA TYR A 122 -23.20 -18.13 9.80
C TYR A 122 -22.85 -18.78 8.45
N CYS A 123 -21.80 -19.62 8.43
CA CYS A 123 -21.36 -20.31 7.21
C CYS A 123 -22.43 -21.28 6.67
N GLN A 124 -23.24 -21.88 7.55
CA GLN A 124 -24.40 -22.70 7.14
C GLN A 124 -25.52 -21.85 6.54
N GLU A 125 -25.77 -20.67 7.09
CA GLU A 125 -26.78 -19.73 6.59
C GLU A 125 -26.43 -19.21 5.20
N VAL A 126 -25.20 -18.74 4.99
CA VAL A 126 -24.77 -18.21 3.69
C VAL A 126 -24.50 -19.31 2.64
N GLY A 127 -24.17 -20.52 3.08
CA GLY A 127 -23.98 -21.68 2.22
C GLY A 127 -23.02 -21.44 1.05
N ASP A 128 -23.45 -21.78 -0.17
CA ASP A 128 -22.67 -21.63 -1.40
C ASP A 128 -22.46 -20.16 -1.83
N GLU A 129 -23.15 -19.19 -1.20
CA GLU A 129 -23.01 -17.79 -1.55
C GLU A 129 -21.58 -17.26 -1.30
N VAL A 130 -20.83 -17.87 -0.37
CA VAL A 130 -19.41 -17.56 -0.13
C VAL A 130 -18.52 -17.75 -1.36
N MET A 131 -18.96 -18.54 -2.35
CA MET A 131 -18.26 -18.75 -3.62
C MET A 131 -18.59 -17.67 -4.66
N SER A 132 -19.61 -16.86 -4.41
CA SER A 132 -20.05 -15.81 -5.29
C SER A 132 -19.00 -14.71 -5.38
N THR A 133 -18.81 -14.20 -6.60
CA THR A 133 -18.00 -12.99 -6.82
C THR A 133 -18.61 -11.73 -6.18
N ARG A 134 -19.87 -11.82 -5.72
CA ARG A 134 -20.63 -10.74 -5.09
C ARG A 134 -20.86 -10.96 -3.59
N PHE A 135 -20.25 -11.97 -2.98
CA PHE A 135 -20.36 -12.20 -1.55
C PHE A 135 -19.93 -10.96 -0.75
N GLY A 136 -20.75 -10.55 0.21
CA GLY A 136 -20.53 -9.33 0.99
C GLY A 136 -20.85 -8.02 0.26
N TYR A 137 -21.23 -8.05 -1.02
CA TYR A 137 -21.43 -6.80 -1.77
C TYR A 137 -22.61 -5.99 -1.23
N GLY A 138 -23.70 -6.66 -0.85
CA GLY A 138 -24.92 -6.00 -0.37
C GLY A 138 -24.68 -5.31 0.98
N GLU A 139 -24.08 -6.06 1.90
CA GLU A 139 -23.69 -5.65 3.24
C GLU A 139 -22.69 -4.50 3.19
N CYS A 140 -21.70 -4.58 2.30
CA CYS A 140 -20.79 -3.46 2.08
C CYS A 140 -21.52 -2.25 1.47
N ALA A 141 -22.48 -2.45 0.55
CA ALA A 141 -23.14 -1.37 -0.18
C ALA A 141 -23.93 -0.41 0.69
N GLU A 142 -24.67 -0.95 1.64
CA GLU A 142 -25.42 -0.15 2.60
C GLU A 142 -24.51 0.81 3.37
N ARG A 143 -23.31 0.36 3.75
CA ARG A 143 -22.34 1.14 4.52
C ARG A 143 -21.70 2.25 3.71
N TYR A 144 -21.18 1.95 2.52
CA TYR A 144 -20.41 2.94 1.78
C TYR A 144 -21.26 3.90 0.94
N ASP A 145 -22.53 3.59 0.67
CA ASP A 145 -23.40 4.52 -0.07
C ASP A 145 -23.75 5.76 0.76
N ALA A 146 -23.64 5.66 2.10
CA ALA A 146 -23.71 6.77 3.03
C ALA A 146 -22.43 7.65 3.07
N ILE A 147 -21.29 7.16 2.55
CA ILE A 147 -20.02 7.91 2.56
C ILE A 147 -19.99 8.94 1.44
N GLU A 148 -19.75 10.20 1.81
CA GLU A 148 -19.51 11.29 0.88
C GLU A 148 -18.09 11.24 0.30
N GLY A 149 -17.95 11.53 -0.99
CA GLY A 149 -16.65 11.59 -1.68
C GLY A 149 -16.26 10.29 -2.39
N ARG A 150 -15.85 10.44 -3.66
CA ARG A 150 -15.51 9.32 -4.56
C ARG A 150 -14.37 8.45 -4.04
N TYR A 151 -13.33 9.07 -3.48
CA TYR A 151 -12.12 8.37 -3.03
C TYR A 151 -12.36 7.60 -1.73
N ALA A 152 -12.99 8.23 -0.74
CA ALA A 152 -13.37 7.59 0.52
C ALA A 152 -14.29 6.37 0.27
N ARG A 153 -15.33 6.55 -0.54
CA ARG A 153 -16.21 5.44 -0.94
C ARG A 153 -15.47 4.29 -1.63
N ARG A 154 -14.45 4.59 -2.45
CA ARG A 154 -13.65 3.55 -3.12
C ARG A 154 -12.76 2.79 -2.14
N ALA A 155 -12.19 3.48 -1.15
CA ALA A 155 -11.40 2.85 -0.10
C ALA A 155 -12.28 1.92 0.75
N ALA A 156 -13.40 2.41 1.26
CA ALA A 156 -14.35 1.63 2.06
C ALA A 156 -14.86 0.38 1.30
N LYS A 157 -15.23 0.53 0.02
CA LYS A 157 -15.57 -0.60 -0.88
C LYS A 157 -14.49 -1.67 -0.88
N LYS A 158 -13.23 -1.25 -1.01
CA LYS A 158 -12.09 -2.15 -1.09
C LYS A 158 -11.85 -2.85 0.25
N HIS A 159 -11.84 -2.11 1.36
CA HIS A 159 -11.65 -2.66 2.71
C HIS A 159 -12.70 -3.72 3.02
N CYS A 160 -13.97 -3.37 2.86
CA CYS A 160 -15.07 -4.30 3.12
C CYS A 160 -14.98 -5.55 2.22
N SER A 161 -14.64 -5.40 0.94
CA SER A 161 -14.44 -6.56 0.05
C SER A 161 -13.28 -7.47 0.48
N LEU A 162 -12.23 -6.95 1.11
CA LEU A 162 -11.11 -7.74 1.61
C LEU A 162 -11.52 -8.54 2.86
N ILE A 163 -12.31 -7.93 3.74
CA ILE A 163 -12.85 -8.57 4.94
C ILE A 163 -13.77 -9.73 4.55
N TYR A 164 -14.77 -9.50 3.70
CA TYR A 164 -15.69 -10.56 3.26
C TYR A 164 -15.01 -11.68 2.45
N ARG A 165 -13.95 -11.38 1.69
CA ARG A 165 -13.14 -12.43 1.05
C ARG A 165 -12.43 -13.31 2.08
N THR A 166 -11.98 -12.73 3.19
CA THR A 166 -11.32 -13.47 4.26
C THR A 166 -12.34 -14.34 5.00
N LEU A 167 -13.52 -13.80 5.28
CA LEU A 167 -14.67 -14.53 5.84
C LEU A 167 -15.08 -15.72 4.97
N ALA A 168 -15.24 -15.51 3.65
CA ALA A 168 -15.53 -16.59 2.70
C ALA A 168 -14.46 -17.70 2.75
N GLY A 169 -13.19 -17.31 2.80
CA GLY A 169 -12.07 -18.25 2.94
C GLY A 169 -12.15 -19.08 4.23
N ARG A 170 -12.62 -18.51 5.34
CA ARG A 170 -12.82 -19.23 6.60
C ARG A 170 -13.99 -20.20 6.53
N CYS A 171 -15.13 -19.80 5.96
CA CYS A 171 -16.26 -20.71 5.75
C CYS A 171 -15.87 -21.91 4.88
N GLN A 172 -15.14 -21.67 3.78
CA GLN A 172 -14.61 -22.74 2.91
C GLN A 172 -13.73 -23.75 3.66
N GLN A 173 -12.86 -23.26 4.54
CA GLN A 173 -11.99 -24.11 5.34
C GLN A 173 -12.77 -24.94 6.35
N GLN A 174 -13.82 -24.39 6.96
CA GLN A 174 -14.68 -25.13 7.90
C GLN A 174 -15.44 -26.26 7.20
N THR A 175 -16.11 -25.97 6.08
CA THR A 175 -16.81 -26.99 5.28
C THR A 175 -15.85 -28.12 4.86
N SER A 176 -14.62 -27.76 4.48
CA SER A 176 -13.59 -28.75 4.10
C SER A 176 -13.12 -29.63 5.26
N ARG A 177 -13.21 -29.15 6.52
CA ARG A 177 -12.87 -29.94 7.71
C ARG A 177 -13.98 -30.90 8.11
N GLU A 178 -15.25 -30.49 7.97
CA GLU A 178 -16.40 -31.34 8.28
C GLU A 178 -16.56 -32.52 7.32
N LEU A 179 -16.06 -32.39 6.08
CA LEU A 179 -16.08 -33.45 5.07
C LEU A 179 -14.95 -34.48 5.22
N ARG A 180 -13.99 -34.29 6.13
CA ARG A 180 -12.88 -35.24 6.40
C ARG A 180 -13.14 -36.06 7.65
#